data_AF-A0A4Q4CM43-F1
#
_entry.id   AF-A0A4Q4CM43-F1
#
_cell.length_a   1.000
_cell.length_b   1.000
_cell.length_c   1.000
_cell.angle_alpha   90.00
_cell.angle_beta   90.00
_cell.angle_gamma   90.00
#
_symmetry.space_group_name_H-M   'P 1'
#
loop_
_entity.id
_entity.type
_entity.pdbx_description
1 polymer ?
#
loop_
_entity_poly.entity_id
_entity_poly.type
_entity_poly.pdbx_seq_one_letter_code
_entity_poly.pdbx_strand_id
1 'polypeptide(L)' 'MINVSEKTVVSTPSTGSALESTQGRTTIADTVVSKIAGIATREVNGVHSLGGG' A
#
# COMPACT_ATOMS: atom_id res chain seq x y z
N MET A 1 27.91 24.81 6.80
CA MET A 1 26.61 25.17 6.21
C MET A 1 26.47 24.34 4.93
N ILE A 2 25.90 23.15 5.06
CA ILE A 2 25.68 22.24 3.92
C ILE A 2 24.23 21.79 4.03
N ASN A 3 23.40 22.27 3.10
CA ASN A 3 22.04 21.81 2.90
C ASN A 3 22.09 20.78 1.78
N VAL A 4 21.67 19.55 2.07
CA VAL A 4 21.37 18.57 1.03
C VAL A 4 19.94 18.10 1.24
N SER A 5 19.06 18.53 0.35
CA SER A 5 17.68 18.08 0.32
C SER A 5 17.30 17.85 -1.14
N GLU A 6 17.51 16.63 -1.60
CA GLU A 6 16.81 16.12 -2.76
C GLU A 6 16.33 14.72 -2.39
N LYS A 7 15.06 14.65 -1.97
CA LYS A 7 14.36 13.39 -1.76
C LYS A 7 14.12 12.79 -3.14
N THR A 8 15.10 12.04 -3.62
CA THR A 8 15.00 11.27 -4.86
C THR A 8 13.81 10.32 -4.76
N VAL A 9 12.70 10.68 -5.40
CA VAL A 9 11.55 9.79 -5.58
C VAL A 9 11.95 8.73 -6.58
N VAL A 10 12.41 7.59 -6.06
CA VAL A 10 12.66 6.40 -6.87
C VAL A 10 11.31 5.86 -7.36
N SER A 11 10.90 6.30 -8.55
CA SER A 11 9.77 5.70 -9.26
C SER A 11 10.19 4.31 -9.73
N THR A 12 9.79 3.29 -8.98
CA THR A 12 9.98 1.88 -9.35
C THR A 12 9.20 1.63 -10.64
N PRO A 13 9.77 0.94 -11.65
CA PRO A 13 9.02 0.61 -12.86
C PRO A 13 7.80 -0.23 -12.47
N SER A 14 6.61 0.32 -12.71
CA SER A 14 5.36 -0.39 -12.47
C SER A 14 5.22 -1.49 -13.52
N THR A 15 5.79 -2.67 -13.26
CA THR A 15 5.19 -3.92 -13.75
C THR A 15 3.72 -3.83 -13.34
N GLY A 16 2.79 -3.94 -14.30
CA GLY A 16 1.38 -3.54 -14.13
C GLY A 16 0.81 -3.82 -12.74
N SER A 17 0.06 -2.85 -12.20
CA SER A 17 -0.55 -2.97 -10.88
C SER A 17 -1.32 -4.30 -10.77
N ALA A 18 -1.26 -4.97 -9.63
CA ALA A 18 -1.89 -6.27 -9.40
C ALA A 18 -3.43 -6.26 -9.64
N LEU A 19 -4.03 -5.08 -9.75
CA LEU A 19 -5.45 -4.90 -10.03
C LEU A 19 -5.76 -4.68 -11.51
N GLU A 20 -4.75 -4.59 -12.36
CA GLU A 20 -4.86 -4.45 -13.82
C GLU A 20 -4.65 -5.79 -14.50
N SER A 21 -5.56 -6.16 -15.38
CA SER A 21 -5.49 -7.38 -16.19
C SER A 21 -5.93 -7.08 -17.62
N THR A 22 -5.68 -8.01 -18.55
CA THR A 22 -6.25 -7.99 -19.90
C THR A 22 -7.78 -8.03 -19.90
N GLN A 23 -8.40 -8.43 -18.79
CA GLN A 23 -9.85 -8.40 -18.59
C GLN A 23 -10.37 -7.06 -18.03
N GLY A 24 -9.49 -6.09 -17.76
CA GLY A 24 -9.83 -4.76 -17.23
C GLY A 24 -9.26 -4.48 -15.85
N ARG A 25 -9.78 -3.41 -15.22
CA ARG A 25 -9.37 -2.91 -13.91
C ARG A 25 -10.28 -3.40 -12.79
N THR A 26 -9.70 -3.92 -11.73
CA THR A 26 -10.42 -4.27 -10.49
C THR A 26 -10.38 -3.12 -9.50
N THR A 27 -11.54 -2.75 -8.95
CA THR A 27 -11.64 -1.75 -7.87
C THR A 27 -12.14 -2.44 -6.60
N ILE A 28 -11.45 -2.20 -5.48
CA ILE A 28 -11.79 -2.76 -4.18
C ILE A 28 -12.28 -1.60 -3.30
N ALA A 29 -13.43 -1.77 -2.65
CA ALA A 29 -13.94 -0.77 -1.73
C ALA A 29 -13.08 -0.70 -0.46
N ASP A 30 -12.88 0.51 0.07
CA ASP A 30 -12.06 0.75 1.27
C ASP A 30 -12.52 -0.11 2.46
N THR A 31 -13.83 -0.27 2.65
CA THR A 31 -14.41 -1.13 3.69
C THR A 31 -13.92 -2.58 3.61
N VAL A 32 -13.70 -3.10 2.40
CA VAL A 32 -13.17 -4.46 2.20
C VAL A 32 -11.70 -4.51 2.59
N VAL A 33 -10.92 -3.50 2.18
CA VAL A 33 -9.49 -3.39 2.52
C VAL A 33 -9.32 -3.34 4.04
N SER A 34 -10.06 -2.48 4.75
CA SER A 34 -9.95 -2.35 6.21
C SER A 34 -10.29 -3.65 6.94
N LYS A 35 -11.33 -4.38 6.48
CA LYS A 35 -11.71 -5.67 7.07
C LYS A 35 -10.60 -6.71 6.90
N ILE A 36 -10.08 -6.86 5.68
CA ILE A 36 -9.06 -7.87 5.39
C ILE A 36 -7.73 -7.51 6.04
N ALA A 37 -7.31 -6.24 5.97
CA ALA A 37 -6.10 -5.77 6.63
C ALA A 37 -6.13 -6.04 8.13
N GLY A 38 -7.24 -5.74 8.81
CA GLY A 38 -7.41 -6.00 10.25
C GLY A 38 -7.40 -7.48 10.64
N ILE A 39 -7.79 -8.37 9.72
CA ILE A 39 -7.65 -9.82 9.92
C ILE A 39 -6.18 -10.20 9.73
N ALA A 40 -5.57 -9.80 8.62
CA ALA A 40 -4.21 -10.17 8.24
C ALA A 40 -3.16 -9.73 9.26
N THR A 41 -3.33 -8.56 9.89
CA THR A 41 -2.31 -8.01 10.79
C THR A 41 -2.25 -8.69 12.15
N ARG A 42 -3.21 -9.54 12.50
CA ARG A 42 -3.20 -10.28 13.78
C ARG A 42 -2.01 -11.24 13.89
N GLU A 43 -1.47 -11.67 12.76
CA GLU A 43 -0.35 -12.62 12.68
C GLU A 43 1.01 -11.94 12.54
N VAL A 44 1.03 -10.60 12.39
CA VAL A 44 2.25 -9.86 12.09
C VAL A 44 2.80 -9.23 13.36
N ASN A 45 3.91 -9.79 13.85
CA ASN A 45 4.64 -9.25 15.00
C ASN A 45 5.07 -7.80 14.74
N GLY A 46 4.88 -6.95 15.75
CA GLY A 46 5.22 -5.53 15.67
C GLY A 46 4.11 -4.64 15.07
N VAL A 47 3.00 -5.22 14.59
CA VAL A 47 1.81 -4.43 14.25
C VAL A 47 0.97 -4.21 15.50
N HIS A 48 0.90 -2.94 15.94
CA HIS A 48 0.16 -2.55 17.16
C HIS A 48 -1.13 -1.78 16.82
N SER A 49 -1.12 -1.04 15.72
CA SER A 49 -2.32 -0.41 15.15
C SER A 49 -2.15 -0.27 13.64
N LEU A 50 -3.26 -0.29 12.91
CA LEU A 50 -3.29 -0.09 11.46
C LEU A 50 -3.47 1.36 11.03
N GLY A 51 -3.57 2.30 11.97
CA GLY A 51 -4.02 3.66 11.70
C GLY A 51 -5.51 3.68 11.32
N GLY A 52 -6.30 4.50 12.01
CA GLY A 52 -7.69 4.76 11.64
C GLY A 52 -7.75 5.97 10.72
N GLY A 53 -8.26 5.79 9.51
CA GLY A 53 -8.80 6.90 8.73
C GLY A 53 -10.04 7.47 9.41
#